data_AF-A0A958V354-F1
#
_entry.id   AF-A0A958V354-F1
#
_cell.length_a   1.000
_cell.length_b   1.000
_cell.length_c   1.000
_cell.angle_alpha   90.00
_cell.angle_beta   90.00
_cell.angle_gamma   90.00
#
_symmetry.space_group_name_H-M   'P 1'
#
loop_
_entity.id
_entity.type
_entity.pdbx_description
1 polymer ?
#
loop_
_entity_poly.entity_id
_entity_poly.type
_entity_poly.pdbx_seq_one_letter_code
_entity_poly.pdbx_strand_id
1 'polypeptide(L)'
;MKKILFLLLVITVIISCSPDEELNKLDEPVTADVITGTWKADDLYLLNGKIETSIAGIPTTADLDLKGLEYNATITLNKDPNTIVSEGDIKVKATISKVGFSINEEYQEPVVMTGTWSITDNVLYIVDGGSTQEFEIVEFTGDTIKFKQAFNEDFDNVSGYSGTAKGSLYIGFTKQ
;
A
#
# COMPACT_ATOMS: atom_id res chain seq x y z
N MET A 1 -71.70 6.84 -8.30
CA MET A 1 -70.58 7.76 -8.58
C MET A 1 -69.85 8.08 -7.28
N LYS A 2 -68.56 7.68 -7.19
CA LYS A 2 -67.46 8.00 -6.22
C LYS A 2 -66.68 6.69 -6.02
N LYS A 3 -65.73 6.33 -6.89
CA LYS A 3 -64.31 6.74 -6.95
C LYS A 3 -63.56 6.58 -5.61
N ILE A 4 -62.68 5.57 -5.59
CA ILE A 4 -61.27 5.61 -5.14
C ILE A 4 -61.10 5.79 -3.61
N LEU A 5 -60.38 4.93 -2.88
CA LEU A 5 -58.92 4.86 -2.94
C LEU A 5 -58.39 3.57 -2.27
N PHE A 6 -57.66 2.78 -3.05
CA PHE A 6 -56.80 1.68 -2.59
C PHE A 6 -55.57 2.31 -1.92
N LEU A 7 -55.37 2.12 -0.61
CA LEU A 7 -54.16 2.54 0.08
C LEU A 7 -53.14 1.39 0.00
N LEU A 8 -52.25 1.49 -0.99
CA LEU A 8 -51.11 0.61 -1.19
C LEU A 8 -50.01 1.01 -0.20
N LEU A 9 -49.74 0.17 0.81
CA LEU A 9 -48.61 0.34 1.72
C LEU A 9 -47.34 -0.17 1.03
N VAL A 10 -46.62 0.74 0.38
CA VAL A 10 -45.27 0.47 -0.16
C VAL A 10 -44.30 0.55 1.01
N ILE A 11 -43.79 -0.60 1.46
CA ILE A 11 -42.63 -0.67 2.35
C ILE A 11 -41.39 -0.49 1.48
N THR A 12 -40.91 0.75 1.39
CA THR A 12 -39.58 1.04 0.83
C THR A 12 -38.53 0.59 1.83
N VAL A 13 -37.89 -0.53 1.55
CA VAL A 13 -36.63 -0.92 2.18
C VAL A 13 -35.54 -0.02 1.58
N ILE A 14 -35.21 1.07 2.25
CA ILE A 14 -33.99 1.85 1.94
C ILE A 14 -32.80 1.12 2.56
N ILE A 15 -32.23 0.20 1.79
CA ILE A 15 -30.89 -0.32 2.03
C ILE A 15 -29.94 0.84 1.70
N SER A 16 -29.49 1.55 2.74
CA SER A 16 -28.44 2.56 2.62
C SER A 16 -27.12 1.84 2.36
N CYS A 17 -26.83 1.56 1.10
CA CYS A 17 -25.49 1.20 0.66
C CYS A 17 -24.66 2.50 0.69
N SER A 18 -23.77 2.65 1.68
CA SER A 18 -22.66 3.59 1.57
C SER A 18 -21.91 3.25 0.28
N PRO A 19 -21.48 4.24 -0.52
CA PRO A 19 -20.48 4.00 -1.54
C PRO A 19 -19.15 3.83 -0.81
N ASP A 20 -18.95 2.69 -0.16
CA ASP A 20 -17.59 2.27 0.18
C ASP A 20 -16.99 1.80 -1.13
N GLU A 21 -15.96 2.52 -1.57
CA GLU A 21 -15.17 2.23 -2.75
C GLU A 21 -14.89 0.73 -2.80
N GLU A 22 -15.45 0.03 -3.79
CA GLU A 22 -15.12 -1.36 -4.08
C GLU A 22 -13.64 -1.39 -4.50
N LEU A 23 -12.75 -1.46 -3.51
CA LEU A 23 -11.43 -2.04 -3.69
C LEU A 23 -11.69 -3.46 -4.18
N ASN A 24 -11.17 -3.77 -5.38
CA ASN A 24 -11.23 -5.08 -6.00
C ASN A 24 -11.01 -6.18 -4.96
N LYS A 25 -12.09 -6.76 -4.43
CA LYS A 25 -11.96 -7.86 -3.49
C LYS A 25 -11.47 -9.05 -4.29
N LEU A 26 -10.36 -9.64 -3.85
CA LEU A 26 -9.90 -10.91 -4.40
C LEU A 26 -11.04 -11.93 -4.29
N ASP A 27 -11.34 -12.61 -5.40
CA ASP A 27 -12.44 -13.58 -5.48
C ASP A 27 -12.24 -14.76 -4.52
N GLU A 28 -10.97 -15.09 -4.24
CA GLU A 28 -10.57 -16.15 -3.31
C GLU A 28 -9.46 -15.68 -2.35
N PRO A 29 -9.43 -16.18 -1.11
CA PRO A 29 -8.37 -15.86 -0.17
C PRO A 29 -7.03 -16.44 -0.63
N VAL A 30 -6.00 -15.61 -0.57
CA VAL A 30 -4.62 -15.98 -0.88
C VAL A 30 -4.06 -16.81 0.28
N THR A 31 -3.40 -17.92 -0.05
CA THR A 31 -2.87 -18.87 0.93
C THR A 31 -1.34 -18.95 0.86
N ALA A 32 -0.73 -19.47 1.92
CA ALA A 32 0.72 -19.69 1.98
C ALA A 32 1.23 -20.54 0.80
N ASP A 33 0.45 -21.54 0.38
CA ASP A 33 0.85 -22.49 -0.67
C ASP A 33 0.99 -21.82 -2.04
N VAL A 34 0.11 -20.87 -2.34
CA VAL A 34 0.08 -20.24 -3.68
C VAL A 34 1.11 -19.12 -3.82
N ILE A 35 1.51 -18.48 -2.72
CA ILE A 35 2.48 -17.38 -2.74
C ILE A 35 3.93 -17.76 -2.45
N THR A 36 4.17 -19.00 -1.99
CA THR A 36 5.54 -19.48 -1.76
C THR A 36 6.33 -19.45 -3.08
N GLY A 37 7.59 -19.02 -3.01
CA GLY A 37 8.48 -18.88 -4.16
C GLY A 37 9.28 -17.58 -4.15
N THR A 38 10.03 -17.38 -5.23
CA THR A 38 10.82 -16.16 -5.47
C THR A 38 10.04 -15.23 -6.39
N TRP A 39 10.02 -13.96 -6.04
CA TRP A 39 9.30 -12.90 -6.73
C TRP A 39 10.24 -11.73 -6.97
N LYS A 40 10.19 -11.14 -8.16
CA LYS A 40 10.97 -9.96 -8.54
C LYS A 40 10.08 -8.73 -8.50
N ALA A 41 10.56 -7.66 -7.88
CA ALA A 41 9.84 -6.40 -7.86
C ALA A 41 9.67 -5.86 -9.28
N ASP A 42 8.52 -5.27 -9.57
CA ASP A 42 8.21 -4.71 -10.89
C ASP A 42 7.37 -3.43 -10.85
N ASP A 43 6.84 -3.07 -9.67
CA ASP A 43 6.03 -1.87 -9.48
C ASP A 43 6.27 -1.31 -8.08
N LEU A 44 6.30 0.02 -7.97
CA LEU A 44 6.32 0.73 -6.71
C LEU A 44 5.71 2.11 -6.92
N TYR A 45 4.69 2.44 -6.12
CA TYR A 45 4.14 3.79 -6.11
C TYR A 45 3.47 4.15 -4.79
N LEU A 46 3.41 5.44 -4.50
CA LEU A 46 2.69 5.99 -3.34
C LEU A 46 1.39 6.64 -3.81
N LEU A 47 0.25 6.14 -3.33
CA LEU A 47 -1.05 6.75 -3.56
C LEU A 47 -1.39 7.75 -2.44
N ASN A 48 -1.95 8.90 -2.83
CA ASN A 48 -2.41 9.96 -1.92
C ASN A 48 -1.32 10.48 -0.97
N GLY A 49 -0.06 10.49 -1.43
CA GLY A 49 1.07 10.93 -0.62
C GLY A 49 0.99 12.39 -0.19
N LYS A 50 1.29 12.64 1.09
CA LYS A 50 1.31 13.97 1.70
C LYS A 50 2.50 14.09 2.65
N ILE A 51 3.09 15.28 2.68
CA ILE A 51 4.01 15.68 3.74
C ILE A 51 3.30 16.70 4.62
N GLU A 52 3.33 16.49 5.93
CA GLU A 52 2.86 17.40 6.95
C GLU A 52 4.07 17.95 7.70
N THR A 53 4.30 19.27 7.63
CA THR A 53 5.44 19.93 8.27
C THR A 53 5.04 21.31 8.80
N SER A 54 5.99 22.05 9.38
CA SER A 54 5.82 23.42 9.85
C SER A 54 6.95 24.31 9.39
N ILE A 55 6.62 25.44 8.76
CA ILE A 55 7.58 26.45 8.30
C ILE A 55 7.36 27.71 9.13
N ALA A 56 8.39 28.12 9.89
CA ALA A 56 8.30 29.24 10.82
C ALA A 56 7.12 29.12 11.82
N GLY A 57 6.80 27.89 12.24
CA GLY A 57 5.70 27.61 13.15
C GLY A 57 4.32 27.51 12.48
N ILE A 58 4.24 27.70 11.16
CA ILE A 58 2.97 27.63 10.40
C ILE A 58 2.84 26.23 9.78
N PRO A 59 1.77 25.47 10.11
CA PRO A 59 1.49 24.18 9.50
C PRO A 59 1.42 24.30 7.97
N THR A 60 2.09 23.38 7.29
CA THR A 60 2.22 23.35 5.85
C THR A 60 2.11 21.92 5.36
N THR A 61 1.37 21.74 4.27
CA THR A 61 1.33 20.49 3.53
C THR A 61 1.96 20.62 2.16
N ALA A 62 2.48 19.51 1.65
CA ALA A 62 2.91 19.33 0.28
C ALA A 62 2.45 17.95 -0.22
N ASP A 63 2.31 17.80 -1.53
CA ASP A 63 2.05 16.52 -2.16
C ASP A 63 3.37 15.76 -2.29
N LEU A 64 3.31 14.45 -2.03
CA LEU A 64 4.42 13.52 -2.23
C LEU A 64 3.98 12.45 -3.22
N ASP A 65 4.77 12.26 -4.27
CA ASP A 65 4.68 11.13 -5.18
C ASP A 65 5.96 10.31 -5.05
N LEU A 66 5.82 8.99 -4.93
CA LEU A 66 6.93 8.05 -5.03
C LEU A 66 6.66 7.16 -6.22
N LYS A 67 7.69 6.90 -7.02
CA LYS A 67 7.59 6.01 -8.18
C LYS A 67 8.88 5.21 -8.37
N GLY A 68 8.75 3.90 -8.52
CA GLY A 68 9.87 3.03 -8.91
C GLY A 68 10.27 3.25 -10.39
N LEU A 69 11.58 3.25 -10.64
CA LEU A 69 12.19 3.47 -11.95
C LEU A 69 12.94 2.23 -12.45
N GLU A 70 13.71 1.59 -11.58
CA GLU A 70 14.52 0.41 -11.88
C GLU A 70 14.36 -0.60 -10.73
N TYR A 71 14.07 -1.86 -11.06
CA TYR A 71 13.73 -2.88 -10.08
C TYR A 71 14.75 -4.02 -10.10
N ASN A 72 15.67 -3.99 -9.12
CA ASN A 72 16.69 -5.00 -8.91
C ASN A 72 16.47 -5.80 -7.62
N ALA A 73 15.27 -5.67 -7.04
CA ALA A 73 14.90 -6.34 -5.81
C ALA A 73 14.15 -7.66 -6.06
N THR A 74 14.39 -8.63 -5.19
CA THR A 74 13.63 -9.88 -5.11
C THR A 74 13.22 -10.17 -3.68
N ILE A 75 12.13 -10.92 -3.52
CA ILE A 75 11.72 -11.53 -2.25
C ILE A 75 11.57 -13.02 -2.44
N THR A 76 11.89 -13.81 -1.43
CA THR A 76 11.66 -15.25 -1.41
C THR A 76 10.88 -15.63 -0.18
N LEU A 77 9.66 -16.14 -0.37
CA LEU A 77 8.83 -16.72 0.68
C LEU A 77 9.04 -18.23 0.70
N ASN A 78 9.59 -18.75 1.80
CA ASN A 78 9.79 -20.17 2.07
C ASN A 78 8.68 -20.69 2.98
N LYS A 79 8.29 -21.96 2.80
CA LYS A 79 7.24 -22.61 3.61
C LYS A 79 7.78 -23.43 4.78
N ASP A 80 9.00 -23.94 4.66
CA ASP A 80 9.58 -24.85 5.67
C ASP A 80 11.07 -24.51 5.90
N PRO A 81 11.40 -23.60 6.83
CA PRO A 81 10.49 -22.83 7.69
C PRO A 81 9.77 -21.68 6.95
N ASN A 82 8.68 -21.16 7.54
CA ASN A 82 7.99 -19.95 7.08
C ASN A 82 8.86 -18.69 7.22
N THR A 83 9.82 -18.51 6.31
CA THR A 83 10.75 -17.37 6.30
C THR A 83 10.63 -16.59 5.00
N ILE A 84 10.72 -15.27 5.11
CA ILE A 84 10.82 -14.36 3.98
C ILE A 84 12.18 -13.67 4.04
N VAL A 85 12.82 -13.53 2.88
CA VAL A 85 14.08 -12.82 2.72
C VAL A 85 13.96 -11.94 1.48
N SER A 86 14.48 -10.72 1.57
CA SER A 86 14.58 -9.79 0.45
C SER A 86 16.03 -9.48 0.13
N GLU A 87 16.31 -9.25 -1.15
CA GLU A 87 17.63 -8.85 -1.64
C GLU A 87 17.48 -7.79 -2.72
N GLY A 88 18.43 -6.85 -2.79
CA GLY A 88 18.48 -5.81 -3.81
C GLY A 88 17.72 -4.52 -3.46
N ASP A 89 17.64 -3.64 -4.45
CA ASP A 89 17.11 -2.29 -4.32
C ASP A 89 16.15 -1.94 -5.47
N ILE A 90 15.38 -0.90 -5.23
CA ILE A 90 14.57 -0.22 -6.24
C ILE A 90 15.09 1.21 -6.34
N LYS A 91 15.35 1.66 -7.57
CA LYS A 91 15.59 3.08 -7.82
C LYS A 91 14.27 3.81 -7.73
N VAL A 92 14.11 4.67 -6.75
CA VAL A 92 12.88 5.44 -6.51
C VAL A 92 13.08 6.89 -6.91
N LYS A 93 12.06 7.46 -7.54
CA LYS A 93 11.91 8.90 -7.70
C LYS A 93 10.89 9.42 -6.70
N ALA A 94 11.31 10.34 -5.85
CA ALA A 94 10.42 11.13 -5.01
C ALA A 94 10.17 12.49 -5.67
N THR A 95 8.90 12.87 -5.77
CA THR A 95 8.49 14.21 -6.22
C THR A 95 7.70 14.88 -5.12
N ILE A 96 8.24 15.97 -4.58
CA ILE A 96 7.56 16.83 -3.63
C ILE A 96 7.03 18.04 -4.39
N SER A 97 5.74 18.36 -4.23
CA SER A 97 5.15 19.51 -4.91
C SER A 97 4.21 20.32 -4.03
N LYS A 98 4.25 21.63 -4.21
CA LYS A 98 3.34 22.61 -3.58
C LYS A 98 3.23 23.79 -4.53
N VAL A 99 2.05 24.39 -4.66
CA VAL A 99 1.71 25.48 -5.60
C VAL A 99 2.92 26.29 -6.10
N GLY A 100 3.23 26.15 -7.40
CA GLY A 100 4.30 26.88 -8.07
C GLY A 100 5.71 26.29 -7.91
N PHE A 101 5.86 25.17 -7.21
CA PHE A 101 7.14 24.56 -6.88
C PHE A 101 7.10 23.03 -6.91
N SER A 102 8.15 22.40 -7.43
CA SER A 102 8.35 20.96 -7.41
C SER A 102 9.84 20.64 -7.28
N ILE A 103 10.17 19.71 -6.38
CA ILE A 103 11.50 19.10 -6.23
C ILE A 103 11.37 17.64 -6.65
N ASN A 104 12.41 17.15 -7.33
CA ASN A 104 12.55 15.74 -7.64
C ASN A 104 13.87 15.24 -7.09
N GLU A 105 13.84 14.09 -6.42
CA GLU A 105 15.02 13.37 -5.96
C GLU A 105 14.95 11.93 -6.43
N GLU A 106 16.10 11.37 -6.81
CA GLU A 106 16.23 9.96 -7.15
C GLU A 106 17.22 9.33 -6.17
N TYR A 107 16.87 8.19 -5.61
CA TYR A 107 17.71 7.44 -4.68
C TYR A 107 17.48 5.94 -4.83
N GLN A 108 18.41 5.15 -4.29
CA GLN A 108 18.25 3.70 -4.18
C GLN A 108 17.62 3.36 -2.84
N GLU A 109 16.51 2.63 -2.87
CA GLU A 109 15.79 2.19 -1.69
C GLU A 109 15.88 0.66 -1.58
N PRO A 110 16.47 0.11 -0.51
CA PRO A 110 16.50 -1.33 -0.31
C PRO A 110 15.09 -1.85 -0.01
N VAL A 111 14.71 -2.97 -0.61
CA VAL A 111 13.49 -3.68 -0.20
C VAL A 111 13.80 -4.48 1.05
N VAL A 112 13.16 -4.16 2.18
CA VAL A 112 13.40 -4.80 3.48
C VAL A 112 12.17 -5.59 3.92
N MET A 113 12.09 -6.83 3.42
CA MET A 113 11.07 -7.82 3.80
C MET A 113 11.79 -9.09 4.28
N THR A 114 12.28 -9.07 5.52
CA THR A 114 12.99 -10.20 6.13
C THR A 114 12.33 -10.58 7.44
N GLY A 115 12.18 -11.89 7.71
CA GLY A 115 11.65 -12.38 8.98
C GLY A 115 10.91 -13.71 8.84
N THR A 116 10.14 -14.05 9.88
CA THR A 116 9.13 -15.10 9.79
C THR A 116 7.84 -14.53 9.21
N TRP A 117 7.10 -15.30 8.41
CA TRP A 117 5.87 -14.81 7.81
C TRP A 117 4.66 -15.71 8.03
N SER A 118 3.47 -15.12 7.93
CA SER A 118 2.19 -15.82 7.90
C SER A 118 1.18 -15.04 7.06
N ILE A 119 0.12 -15.71 6.60
CA ILE A 119 -0.99 -15.06 5.90
C ILE A 119 -2.30 -15.40 6.58
N THR A 120 -3.14 -14.39 6.76
CA THR A 120 -4.52 -14.55 7.20
C THR A 120 -5.33 -13.41 6.58
N ASP A 121 -6.53 -13.72 6.06
CA ASP A 121 -7.45 -12.73 5.48
C ASP A 121 -6.82 -11.78 4.44
N ASN A 122 -6.01 -12.34 3.53
CA ASN A 122 -5.26 -11.59 2.50
C ASN A 122 -4.27 -10.56 3.06
N VAL A 123 -3.85 -10.70 4.31
CA VAL A 123 -2.78 -9.90 4.89
C VAL A 123 -1.55 -10.78 5.11
N LEU A 124 -0.42 -10.36 4.54
CA LEU A 124 0.89 -10.91 4.83
C LEU A 124 1.46 -10.22 6.07
N TYR A 125 1.73 -11.01 7.10
CA TYR A 125 2.39 -10.59 8.32
C TYR A 125 3.84 -11.02 8.29
N ILE A 126 4.77 -10.09 8.51
CA ILE A 126 6.20 -10.37 8.65
C ILE A 126 6.64 -9.97 10.05
N VAL A 127 7.19 -10.93 10.79
CA VAL A 127 7.70 -10.72 12.15
C VAL A 127 9.22 -10.84 12.15
N ASP A 128 9.88 -9.76 12.57
CA ASP A 128 11.32 -9.69 12.76
C ASP A 128 11.66 -8.84 14.00
N GLY A 129 12.58 -9.31 14.82
CA GLY A 129 13.02 -8.59 16.04
C GLY A 129 11.91 -8.22 17.04
N GLY A 130 10.73 -8.84 16.97
CA GLY A 130 9.56 -8.51 17.79
C GLY A 130 8.64 -7.44 17.20
N SER A 131 8.98 -6.86 16.05
CA SER A 131 8.13 -5.96 15.27
C SER A 131 7.33 -6.76 14.24
N THR A 132 6.10 -6.34 13.97
CA THR A 132 5.24 -6.93 12.94
C THR A 132 4.98 -5.90 11.85
N GLN A 133 5.24 -6.29 10.61
CA GLN A 133 4.88 -5.54 9.42
C GLN A 133 3.67 -6.21 8.75
N GLU A 134 2.73 -5.40 8.26
CA GLU A 134 1.49 -5.87 7.64
C GLU A 134 1.39 -5.37 6.21
N PHE A 135 1.10 -6.30 5.30
CA PHE A 135 0.94 -6.01 3.87
C PHE A 135 -0.38 -6.60 3.38
N GLU A 136 -1.32 -5.73 3.00
CA GLU A 136 -2.59 -6.13 2.38
C GLU A 136 -2.30 -6.60 0.95
N ILE A 137 -2.75 -7.80 0.59
CA ILE A 137 -2.68 -8.32 -0.78
C ILE A 137 -3.88 -7.78 -1.54
N VAL A 138 -3.63 -6.83 -2.44
CA VAL A 138 -4.68 -6.13 -3.20
C VAL A 138 -4.83 -6.66 -4.63
N GLU A 139 -3.87 -7.47 -5.09
CA GLU A 139 -3.91 -8.14 -6.39
C GLU A 139 -3.12 -9.45 -6.30
N PHE A 140 -3.68 -10.53 -6.83
CA PHE A 140 -3.00 -11.82 -6.97
C PHE A 140 -3.54 -12.58 -8.18
N THR A 141 -2.65 -12.93 -9.11
CA THR A 141 -3.01 -13.69 -10.33
C THR A 141 -2.34 -15.05 -10.42
N GLY A 142 -1.53 -15.42 -9.42
CA GLY A 142 -0.65 -16.59 -9.44
C GLY A 142 0.76 -16.26 -9.93
N ASP A 143 0.87 -15.37 -10.92
CA ASP A 143 2.15 -14.90 -11.47
C ASP A 143 2.50 -13.48 -11.03
N THR A 144 1.51 -12.68 -10.64
CA THR A 144 1.70 -11.35 -10.05
C THR A 144 1.10 -11.28 -8.66
N ILE A 145 1.73 -10.49 -7.79
CA ILE A 145 1.22 -10.12 -6.48
C ILE A 145 1.47 -8.63 -6.23
N LYS A 146 0.47 -7.93 -5.71
CA LYS A 146 0.60 -6.53 -5.30
C LYS A 146 0.25 -6.39 -3.83
N PHE A 147 1.20 -5.85 -3.08
CA PHE A 147 1.03 -5.52 -1.69
C PHE A 147 0.73 -4.04 -1.51
N LYS A 148 -0.04 -3.74 -0.48
CA LYS A 148 -0.32 -2.40 0.01
C LYS A 148 0.05 -2.31 1.48
N GLN A 149 0.71 -1.22 1.85
CA GLN A 149 1.06 -0.91 3.23
C GLN A 149 0.75 0.56 3.53
N ALA A 150 0.39 0.85 4.78
CA ALA A 150 0.33 2.24 5.25
C ALA A 150 1.74 2.84 5.27
N PHE A 151 1.92 3.97 4.58
CA PHE A 151 3.15 4.75 4.65
C PHE A 151 2.95 5.86 5.68
N ASN A 152 3.78 5.90 6.71
CA ASN A 152 3.72 6.90 7.78
C ASN A 152 5.11 7.05 8.41
N GLU A 153 5.95 7.85 7.77
CA GLU A 153 7.35 8.03 8.15
C GLU A 153 7.57 9.42 8.72
N ASP A 154 8.06 9.48 9.95
CA ASP A 154 8.56 10.73 10.52
C ASP A 154 9.98 11.00 10.01
N PHE A 155 10.24 12.25 9.65
CA PHE A 155 11.57 12.71 9.30
C PHE A 155 11.97 13.90 10.16
N ASP A 156 13.24 13.95 10.52
CA ASP A 156 13.80 15.04 11.31
C ASP A 156 15.01 15.66 10.59
N ASN A 157 15.03 16.99 10.56
CA ASN A 157 16.13 17.79 10.04
C ASN A 157 16.55 17.47 8.59
N VAL A 158 15.57 17.17 7.74
CA VAL A 158 15.79 17.03 6.29
C VAL A 158 15.75 18.43 5.68
N SER A 159 16.93 18.91 5.26
CA SER A 159 17.11 20.28 4.75
C SER A 159 16.62 21.37 5.71
N GLY A 160 16.72 21.13 7.03
CA GLY A 160 16.27 22.05 8.07
C GLY A 160 14.78 21.99 8.41
N TYR A 161 14.05 21.00 7.88
CA TYR A 161 12.64 20.76 8.19
C TYR A 161 12.42 19.39 8.83
N SER A 162 11.38 19.29 9.64
CA SER A 162 10.92 18.05 10.26
C SER A 162 9.42 17.90 10.03
N GLY A 163 8.91 16.67 10.01
CA GLY A 163 7.51 16.42 9.71
C GLY A 163 7.22 14.94 9.55
N THR A 164 6.06 14.66 8.98
CA THR A 164 5.60 13.31 8.72
C THR A 164 5.17 13.18 7.28
N ALA A 165 5.60 12.12 6.60
CA ALA A 165 5.16 11.75 5.27
C ALA A 165 4.17 10.59 5.37
N LYS A 166 2.99 10.71 4.74
CA LYS A 166 1.89 9.75 4.83
C LYS A 166 1.35 9.37 3.47
N GLY A 167 0.81 8.16 3.34
CA GLY A 167 0.11 7.70 2.14
C GLY A 167 -0.17 6.20 2.18
N SER A 168 -0.51 5.63 1.02
CA SER A 168 -0.60 4.17 0.84
C SER A 168 0.46 3.74 -0.15
N LEU A 169 1.47 3.00 0.33
CA LEU A 169 2.54 2.47 -0.51
C LEU A 169 2.07 1.18 -1.14
N TYR A 170 2.25 1.06 -2.45
CA TYR A 170 2.01 -0.16 -3.20
C TYR A 170 3.33 -0.66 -3.75
N ILE A 171 3.55 -1.97 -3.65
CA ILE A 171 4.69 -2.66 -4.25
C ILE A 171 4.21 -3.92 -4.97
N GLY A 172 4.58 -4.05 -6.23
CA GLY A 172 4.24 -5.17 -7.11
C GLY A 172 5.42 -6.10 -7.30
N PHE A 173 5.13 -7.38 -7.44
CA PHE A 173 6.09 -8.40 -7.79
C PHE A 173 5.54 -9.39 -8.81
N THR A 174 6.42 -9.86 -9.69
CA THR A 174 6.17 -10.98 -10.62
C THR A 174 7.00 -12.19 -10.23
N LYS A 175 6.38 -13.37 -10.28
CA LYS A 175 7.01 -14.65 -9.96
C LYS A 175 8.21 -14.96 -10.87
N GLN A 176 9.24 -15.58 -10.33
CA GLN A 176 10.45 -16.01 -11.07
C GLN A 176 10.42 -17.49 -11.43
#